data_AF-A0A812HU77-F1
#
_entry.id   AF-A0A812HU77-F1
#
_cell.length_a   1.000
_cell.length_b   1.000
_cell.length_c   1.000
_cell.angle_alpha   90.00
_cell.angle_beta   90.00
_cell.angle_gamma   90.00
#
_symmetry.space_group_name_H-M   'P 1'
#
loop_
_entity.id
_entity.type
_entity.pdbx_description
1 polymer ?
#
loop_
_entity_poly.entity_id
_entity_poly.type
_entity_poly.pdbx_seq_one_letter_code
_entity_poly.pdbx_strand_id
1 'polypeptide(L)'
;MSCWGLRYIIDSIQDKDMKLEMNSGTIAEQVENQDVESHDDSMATKLKAAYVAARTQLEITEVELNRSKIMMIDENGKMTKVAILSEH
;
A
#
# COMPACT_ATOMS: atom_id res chain seq x y z
N MET A 1 29.32 2.42 -3.93
CA MET A 1 28.72 1.42 -3.03
C MET A 1 27.40 1.97 -2.51
N SER A 2 26.20 1.52 -2.83
CA SER A 2 25.64 0.87 -4.02
C SER A 2 24.13 1.06 -3.83
N CYS A 3 23.53 2.02 -4.54
CA CYS A 3 22.07 2.27 -4.57
C CYS A 3 21.25 1.10 -5.14
N TRP A 4 21.88 -0.03 -5.41
CA TRP A 4 21.31 -1.23 -6.01
C TRP A 4 20.45 -2.04 -5.04
N GLY A 5 20.66 -1.89 -3.72
CA GLY A 5 19.96 -2.71 -2.72
C GLY A 5 18.46 -2.42 -2.60
N LEU A 6 18.05 -1.14 -2.66
CA LEU A 6 16.64 -0.77 -2.53
C LEU A 6 15.85 -1.06 -3.81
N ARG A 7 16.47 -0.93 -4.99
CA ARG A 7 15.86 -1.30 -6.27
C ARG A 7 15.54 -2.80 -6.31
N TYR A 8 16.47 -3.65 -5.85
CA TYR A 8 16.28 -5.10 -5.82
C TYR A 8 15.12 -5.54 -4.93
N ILE A 9 14.90 -4.86 -3.79
CA ILE A 9 13.78 -5.17 -2.89
C ILE A 9 12.44 -4.81 -3.53
N ILE A 10 12.34 -3.65 -4.16
CA ILE A 10 11.13 -3.20 -4.87
C ILE A 10 10.82 -4.15 -6.05
N ASP A 11 11.83 -4.47 -6.87
CA ASP A 11 11.66 -5.36 -8.02
C ASP A 11 11.32 -6.80 -7.57
N SER A 12 11.88 -7.28 -6.45
CA SER A 12 11.59 -8.61 -5.89
C SER A 12 10.20 -8.71 -5.24
N ILE A 13 9.62 -7.59 -4.83
CA ILE A 13 8.21 -7.51 -4.39
C ILE A 13 7.28 -7.64 -5.61
N GLN A 14 7.58 -6.91 -6.70
CA GLN A 14 6.80 -6.95 -7.94
C GLN A 14 6.79 -8.33 -8.61
N ASP A 15 7.89 -9.07 -8.54
CA ASP A 15 8.02 -10.41 -9.16
C ASP A 15 7.28 -11.51 -8.35
N LYS A 16 7.04 -11.28 -7.05
CA LYS A 16 6.28 -12.21 -6.19
C LYS A 16 4.76 -12.05 -6.35
N ASP A 17 4.28 -10.84 -6.62
CA ASP A 17 2.86 -10.56 -6.82
C ASP A 17 2.30 -11.18 -8.12
N MET A 18 3.14 -11.46 -9.12
CA MET A 18 2.72 -12.05 -10.41
C MET A 18 2.55 -13.59 -10.37
N LYS A 19 2.95 -14.27 -9.29
CA LYS A 19 2.89 -15.75 -9.19
C LYS A 19 1.69 -16.31 -8.39
N LEU A 20 0.75 -15.46 -7.96
CA LEU A 20 -0.40 -15.88 -7.18
C LEU A 20 -1.69 -16.06 -7.98
N GLU A 21 -1.63 -16.05 -9.31
CA GLU A 21 -2.79 -16.41 -10.13
C GLU A 21 -2.83 -17.93 -10.38
N MET A 22 -4.03 -18.49 -10.19
CA MET A 22 -4.47 -19.85 -10.57
C MET A 22 -4.29 -20.96 -9.54
N ASN A 23 -5.05 -20.86 -8.44
CA ASN A 23 -5.81 -22.02 -7.96
C ASN A 23 -7.17 -21.58 -7.40
N SER A 24 -8.19 -21.56 -8.25
CA SER A 24 -9.58 -21.64 -7.79
C SER A 24 -10.32 -22.56 -8.74
N GLY A 25 -10.52 -23.80 -8.30
CA GLY A 25 -11.37 -24.76 -8.97
C GLY A 25 -12.84 -24.31 -8.98
N THR A 26 -13.46 -24.56 -10.14
CA THR A 26 -14.87 -24.83 -10.47
C THR A 26 -15.94 -24.78 -9.36
N ILE A 27 -17.14 -24.30 -9.74
CA ILE A 27 -18.55 -24.62 -9.35
C ILE A 27 -19.32 -23.27 -9.33
N ALA A 28 -20.39 -22.96 -10.08
CA ALA A 28 -21.35 -23.71 -10.87
C ALA A 28 -22.02 -22.82 -11.93
N GLU A 29 -22.57 -23.50 -12.94
CA GLU A 29 -23.73 -23.14 -13.76
C GLU A 29 -23.56 -22.13 -14.91
N GLN A 30 -23.67 -22.71 -16.11
CA GLN A 30 -23.72 -22.08 -17.40
C GLN A 30 -25.08 -21.39 -17.57
N VAL A 31 -25.11 -20.06 -17.65
CA VAL A 31 -26.16 -19.33 -18.39
C VAL A 31 -25.48 -18.29 -19.28
N GLU A 32 -25.69 -18.50 -20.57
CA GLU A 32 -25.32 -17.70 -21.72
C GLU A 32 -25.73 -16.21 -21.55
N ASN A 33 -24.72 -15.33 -21.53
CA ASN A 33 -24.77 -13.98 -22.11
C ASN A 33 -23.34 -13.43 -22.18
N GLN A 34 -22.71 -13.59 -23.34
CA GLN A 34 -21.43 -12.97 -23.71
C GLN A 34 -21.61 -11.44 -23.80
N ASP A 35 -21.50 -10.72 -22.66
CA ASP A 35 -21.21 -9.27 -22.61
C ASP A 35 -20.95 -8.73 -21.18
N VAL A 36 -20.68 -9.58 -20.18
CA VAL A 36 -20.53 -9.15 -18.77
C VAL A 36 -19.10 -9.28 -18.23
N GLU A 37 -18.26 -10.18 -18.77
CA GLU A 37 -16.95 -10.51 -18.18
C GLU A 37 -15.93 -9.35 -18.23
N SER A 38 -15.99 -8.46 -19.22
CA SER A 38 -14.99 -7.40 -19.37
C SER A 38 -15.09 -6.27 -18.33
N HIS A 39 -16.28 -6.10 -17.71
CA HIS A 39 -16.50 -5.00 -16.79
C HIS A 39 -16.01 -5.32 -15.37
N ASP A 40 -16.23 -6.55 -14.92
CA ASP A 40 -15.85 -7.00 -13.59
C ASP A 40 -14.32 -7.14 -13.46
N ASP A 41 -13.65 -7.65 -14.48
CA ASP A 41 -12.18 -7.70 -14.54
C ASP A 41 -11.54 -6.30 -14.53
N SER A 42 -12.19 -5.34 -15.20
CA SER A 42 -11.77 -3.94 -15.18
C SER A 42 -11.91 -3.31 -13.79
N MET A 43 -13.00 -3.61 -13.08
CA MET A 43 -13.24 -3.11 -11.73
C MET A 43 -12.29 -3.75 -10.72
N ALA A 44 -12.10 -5.07 -10.77
CA ALA A 44 -11.15 -5.78 -9.92
C ALA A 44 -9.72 -5.23 -10.09
N THR A 45 -9.31 -4.96 -11.32
CA THR A 45 -7.99 -4.37 -11.62
C THR A 45 -7.87 -2.96 -11.03
N LYS A 46 -8.91 -2.13 -11.14
CA LYS A 46 -8.93 -0.78 -10.53
C LYS A 46 -8.87 -0.83 -9.01
N LEU A 47 -9.61 -1.74 -8.39
CA LEU A 47 -9.60 -1.92 -6.94
C LEU A 47 -8.24 -2.41 -6.44
N LYS A 48 -7.62 -3.37 -7.14
CA LYS A 48 -6.24 -3.82 -6.85
C LYS A 48 -5.26 -2.64 -6.94
N ALA A 49 -5.31 -1.86 -8.03
CA ALA A 49 -4.44 -0.70 -8.20
C ALA A 49 -4.65 0.36 -7.11
N ALA A 50 -5.90 0.65 -6.76
CA ALA A 50 -6.24 1.60 -5.69
C ALA A 50 -5.74 1.12 -4.32
N TYR A 51 -5.88 -0.18 -4.01
CA TYR A 51 -5.37 -0.77 -2.78
C TYR A 51 -3.84 -0.67 -2.69
N VAL A 52 -3.13 -1.02 -3.76
CA VAL A 52 -1.67 -0.91 -3.81
C VAL A 52 -1.23 0.55 -3.60
N ALA A 53 -1.87 1.49 -4.28
CA ALA A 53 -1.57 2.92 -4.12
C ALA A 53 -1.81 3.39 -2.68
N ALA A 54 -2.96 3.04 -2.08
CA ALA A 54 -3.28 3.38 -0.70
C ALA A 54 -2.27 2.79 0.29
N ARG A 55 -1.85 1.53 0.09
CA ARG A 55 -0.84 0.88 0.91
C ARG A 55 0.51 1.59 0.83
N THR A 56 0.97 1.94 -0.37
CA THR A 56 2.22 2.68 -0.54
C THR A 56 2.15 4.07 0.12
N GLN A 57 1.01 4.76 0.03
CA GLN A 57 0.83 6.04 0.71
C GLN A 57 0.86 5.91 2.23
N LEU A 58 0.28 4.85 2.79
CA LEU A 58 0.34 4.58 4.23
C LEU A 58 1.76 4.31 4.69
N GLU A 59 2.52 3.47 3.97
CA GLU A 59 3.91 3.17 4.29
C GLU A 59 4.79 4.45 4.29
N ILE A 60 4.59 5.34 3.31
CA ILE A 60 5.28 6.64 3.27
C ILE A 60 4.89 7.49 4.48
N THR A 61 3.59 7.61 4.74
CA THR A 61 3.06 8.44 5.84
C THR A 61 3.59 7.96 7.19
N GLU A 62 3.67 6.65 7.42
CA GLU A 62 4.18 6.07 8.66
C GLU A 62 5.67 6.39 8.87
N VAL A 63 6.48 6.26 7.81
CA VAL A 63 7.90 6.62 7.86
C VAL A 63 8.09 8.11 8.12
N GLU A 64 7.29 8.96 7.47
CA GLU A 64 7.36 10.41 7.63
C GLU A 64 6.91 10.86 9.03
N LEU A 65 5.85 10.26 9.58
CA LEU A 65 5.41 10.51 10.94
C LEU A 65 6.46 10.09 11.97
N ASN A 66 7.09 8.93 11.79
CA ASN A 66 8.14 8.44 12.69
C ASN A 66 9.40 9.33 12.64
N ARG A 67 9.75 9.86 11.46
CA ARG A 67 10.87 10.80 11.31
C ARG A 67 10.55 12.20 11.83
N SER A 68 9.28 12.60 11.81
CA SER A 68 8.83 13.93 12.21
C SER A 68 8.91 14.13 13.73
N LYS A 69 9.40 15.29 14.15
CA LYS A 69 9.47 15.70 15.56
C LYS A 69 8.75 17.01 15.73
N ILE A 70 7.72 17.03 16.57
CA ILE A 70 7.03 18.27 16.91
C ILE A 70 7.64 18.84 18.18
N MET A 71 8.01 20.11 18.11
CA MET A 71 8.50 20.90 19.24
C MET A 71 7.51 22.04 19.48
N MET A 72 7.07 22.19 20.72
CA MET A 72 6.22 23.29 21.17
C MET A 72 7.07 24.29 21.95
N ILE A 73 6.88 25.59 21.69
CA ILE A 73 7.59 26.67 22.37
C ILE A 73 6.56 27.44 23.19
N ASP A 74 6.80 27.59 24.50
CA ASP A 74 5.95 28.40 25.37
C ASP A 74 6.32 29.89 25.31
N GLU A 75 5.50 30.72 25.96
CA GLU A 75 5.71 32.18 26.11
C GLU A 75 7.03 32.56 26.80
N ASN A 76 7.63 31.62 27.56
CA ASN A 76 8.91 31.80 28.24
C ASN A 76 10.09 31.27 27.40
N GLY A 77 9.83 30.81 26.16
CA GLY A 77 10.83 30.26 25.25
C GLY A 77 11.26 28.82 25.57
N LYS A 78 10.58 28.12 26.48
CA LYS A 78 10.86 26.72 26.80
C LYS A 78 10.36 25.82 25.68
N MET A 79 11.26 24.99 25.17
CA MET A 79 10.94 24.00 24.15
C MET A 79 10.53 22.67 24.79
N THR A 80 9.38 22.13 24.39
CA THR A 80 8.87 20.82 24.81
C THR A 80 8.61 19.92 23.62
N LYS A 81 9.08 18.67 23.68
CA LYS A 81 8.83 17.68 22.64
C LYS A 81 7.40 17.15 22.79
N VAL A 82 6.63 17.19 21.71
CA VAL A 82 5.27 16.64 21.67
C VAL A 82 5.27 15.40 20.78
N ALA A 83 4.75 14.29 21.30
CA ALA A 83 4.57 13.06 20.52
C ALA A 83 3.24 13.12 19.77
N ILE A 84 3.23 12.73 18.49
CA ILE A 84 2.01 12.67 17.67
C ILE A 84 1.26 11.36 17.92
N LEU A 85 1.99 10.27 18.13
CA LEU A 85 1.45 8.94 18.34
C LEU A 85 1.33 8.71 19.85
N SER A 86 0.11 8.46 20.32
CA SER A 86 -0.09 7.85 21.63
C SER A 86 0.45 6.42 21.56
N GLU A 87 1.31 6.05 22.50
CA GLU A 87 1.79 4.68 22.63
C GLU A 87 0.55 3.77 22.82
N HIS A 88 0.35 2.85 21.87
CA HIS A 88 -0.59 1.74 21.94
C HIS A 88 0.13 0.48 21.49
#